data_AF-A0A946TV08-F1
#
_entry.id   AF-A0A946TV08-F1
#
_cell.length_a   1.000
_cell.length_b   1.000
_cell.length_c   1.000
_cell.angle_alpha   90.00
_cell.angle_beta   90.00
_cell.angle_gamma   90.00
#
_symmetry.space_group_name_H-M   'P 1'
#
loop_
_entity.id
_entity.type
_entity.pdbx_description
1 polymer ?
#
loop_
_entity_poly.entity_id
_entity_poly.type
_entity_poly.pdbx_seq_one_letter_code
_entity_poly.pdbx_strand_id
1 'polypeptide(L)'
;MASSKLQSVLENQEDDAKMDMSPMIDMVFLLLIFFMVASRMVTVKVDDQIKPPVADESIRPENAKGRIIFNIRSDGTFTAGDGKVTVTEDEITERVTAWNDRYKNT
;
A
#
# COMPACT_ATOMS: atom_id res chain seq x y z
N MET A 1 -53.38 39.83 12.32
CA MET A 1 -53.14 38.45 12.83
C MET A 1 -52.70 37.46 11.74
N ALA A 2 -53.12 37.58 10.48
CA ALA A 2 -52.67 36.68 9.41
C ALA A 2 -51.21 36.89 8.96
N SER A 3 -50.72 38.15 9.00
CA SER A 3 -49.36 38.52 8.55
C SER A 3 -48.24 37.89 9.39
N SER A 4 -48.36 37.88 10.72
CA SER A 4 -47.30 37.30 11.58
C SER A 4 -47.18 35.78 11.42
N LYS A 5 -48.28 35.11 11.02
CA LYS A 5 -48.30 33.66 10.81
C LYS A 5 -47.65 33.25 9.48
N LEU A 6 -47.64 34.14 8.49
CA LEU A 6 -46.88 33.94 7.25
C LEU A 6 -45.39 34.20 7.47
N GLN A 7 -45.06 35.23 8.26
CA GLN A 7 -43.68 35.57 8.60
C GLN A 7 -42.98 34.45 9.39
N SER A 8 -43.67 33.83 10.36
CA SER A 8 -43.11 32.70 11.12
C SER A 8 -42.88 31.46 10.25
N VAL A 9 -43.66 31.26 9.19
CA VAL A 9 -43.48 30.10 8.28
C VAL A 9 -42.28 30.31 7.35
N LEU A 10 -42.03 31.56 6.92
CA LEU A 10 -40.84 31.93 6.15
C LEU A 10 -39.56 31.80 6.98
N GLU A 11 -39.58 32.22 8.24
CA GLU A 11 -38.42 32.15 9.15
C GLU A 11 -38.01 30.70 9.48
N ASN A 12 -38.98 29.77 9.63
CA ASN A 12 -38.69 28.35 9.84
C ASN A 12 -38.12 27.64 8.60
N GLN A 13 -38.34 28.15 7.38
CA GLN A 13 -37.77 27.55 6.16
C GLN A 13 -36.28 27.84 6.00
N GLU A 14 -35.76 28.92 6.60
CA GLU A 14 -34.34 29.27 6.51
C GLU A 14 -33.47 28.42 7.46
N ASP A 15 -34.04 27.93 8.57
CA ASP A 15 -33.32 27.08 9.53
C ASP A 15 -33.29 25.59 9.13
N ASP A 16 -34.34 25.07 8.47
CA ASP A 16 -34.35 23.70 7.90
C ASP A 16 -33.34 23.52 6.74
N ALA A 17 -32.85 24.62 6.16
CA ALA A 17 -31.83 24.63 5.11
C ALA A 17 -30.39 24.77 5.62
N LYS A 18 -30.17 24.89 6.93
CA LYS A 18 -28.82 24.74 7.52
C LYS A 18 -28.48 23.27 7.60
N MET A 19 -28.15 22.72 6.44
CA MET A 19 -27.67 21.35 6.31
C MET A 19 -26.45 21.17 7.22
N ASP A 20 -26.54 20.29 8.22
CA ASP A 20 -25.42 19.99 9.10
C ASP A 20 -24.27 19.41 8.26
N MET A 21 -23.17 20.15 8.15
CA MET A 21 -21.98 19.76 7.37
C MET A 21 -21.10 18.75 8.12
N SER A 22 -21.26 18.66 9.44
CA SER A 22 -20.47 17.79 10.32
C SER A 22 -20.46 16.31 9.89
N PRO A 23 -21.61 15.69 9.52
CA PRO A 23 -21.64 14.30 9.05
C PRO A 23 -20.96 14.11 7.68
N MET A 24 -20.98 15.14 6.81
CA MET A 24 -20.38 15.03 5.48
C MET A 24 -18.87 15.09 5.52
N ILE A 25 -18.31 15.94 6.39
CA ILE A 25 -16.86 16.04 6.59
C ILE A 25 -16.32 14.71 7.11
N ASP A 26 -17.02 14.06 8.04
CA ASP A 26 -16.61 12.77 8.60
C ASP A 26 -16.57 11.66 7.51
N MET A 27 -17.62 11.57 6.67
CA MET A 27 -17.64 10.59 5.57
C MET A 27 -16.49 10.80 4.58
N VAL A 28 -16.19 12.04 4.19
CA VAL A 28 -15.07 12.35 3.29
C VAL A 28 -13.73 12.09 3.98
N PHE A 29 -13.60 12.42 5.26
CA PHE A 29 -12.37 12.20 6.02
C PHE A 29 -12.04 10.71 6.17
N LEU A 30 -13.05 9.88 6.46
CA LEU A 30 -12.90 8.42 6.50
C LEU A 30 -12.52 7.85 5.13
N LEU A 31 -13.08 8.39 4.04
CA LEU A 31 -12.69 7.98 2.68
C LEU A 31 -11.23 8.34 2.38
N LEU A 32 -10.75 9.52 2.79
CA LEU A 32 -9.35 9.92 2.60
C LEU A 32 -8.39 9.02 3.40
N ILE A 33 -8.71 8.68 4.65
CA ILE A 33 -7.90 7.74 5.45
C ILE A 33 -7.91 6.35 4.80
N PHE A 34 -9.07 5.87 4.34
CA PHE A 34 -9.19 4.59 3.64
C PHE A 34 -8.27 4.54 2.41
N PHE A 35 -8.31 5.56 1.55
CA PHE A 35 -7.42 5.62 0.39
C PHE A 35 -5.95 5.77 0.78
N MET A 36 -5.63 6.54 1.83
CA MET A 36 -4.26 6.68 2.32
C MET A 36 -3.67 5.34 2.82
N VAL A 37 -4.48 4.53 3.51
CA VAL A 37 -4.05 3.19 3.98
C VAL A 37 -4.01 2.20 2.81
N ALA A 38 -5.03 2.19 1.95
CA ALA A 38 -5.10 1.29 0.80
C ALA A 38 -4.04 1.57 -0.27
N SER A 39 -3.60 2.82 -0.41
CA SER A 39 -2.56 3.23 -1.37
C SER A 39 -1.14 2.79 -0.99
N ARG A 40 -0.91 2.24 0.21
CA ARG A 40 0.38 1.68 0.60
C ARG A 40 0.62 0.38 -0.17
N MET A 41 0.97 0.51 -1.44
CA MET A 41 1.50 -0.59 -2.24
C MET A 41 2.77 -1.11 -1.56
N VAL A 42 2.85 -2.43 -1.39
CA VAL A 42 4.04 -3.11 -0.86
C VAL A 42 5.19 -2.86 -1.84
N THR A 43 6.00 -1.85 -1.57
CA THR A 43 7.27 -1.68 -2.25
C THR A 43 8.13 -2.86 -1.88
N VAL A 44 8.55 -3.64 -2.88
CA VAL A 44 9.55 -4.69 -2.68
C VAL A 44 10.77 -3.99 -2.09
N LYS A 45 11.11 -4.34 -0.86
CA LYS A 45 12.29 -3.79 -0.20
C LYS A 45 13.51 -4.27 -0.97
N VAL A 46 14.22 -3.32 -1.56
CA VAL A 46 15.48 -3.52 -2.26
C VAL A 46 16.55 -2.79 -1.45
N ASP A 47 17.73 -3.37 -1.35
CA ASP A 47 18.87 -2.77 -0.68
C ASP A 47 19.43 -1.63 -1.53
N ASP A 48 19.37 -0.40 -1.01
CA ASP A 48 19.85 0.80 -1.69
C ASP A 48 21.38 0.77 -1.95
N GLN A 49 22.13 -0.06 -1.23
CA GLN A 49 23.59 -0.18 -1.41
C GLN A 49 23.97 -1.04 -2.62
N ILE A 50 23.03 -1.80 -3.16
CA ILE A 50 23.28 -2.72 -4.28
C ILE A 50 22.72 -2.10 -5.54
N LYS A 51 23.63 -1.68 -6.43
CA LYS A 51 23.28 -1.21 -7.77
C LYS A 51 23.36 -2.40 -8.74
N PRO A 52 22.22 -2.97 -9.18
CA PRO A 52 22.27 -4.05 -10.15
C PRO A 52 22.90 -3.53 -11.45
N PRO A 53 23.77 -4.31 -12.11
CA PRO A 53 24.33 -3.93 -13.39
C PRO A 53 23.21 -3.83 -14.43
N VAL A 54 23.36 -2.90 -15.37
CA VAL A 54 22.50 -2.84 -16.56
C VAL A 54 22.97 -3.96 -17.48
N ALA A 55 22.15 -5.01 -17.63
CA ALA A 55 22.42 -6.10 -18.55
C ALA A 55 21.67 -5.88 -19.86
N ASP A 56 22.39 -5.92 -20.99
CA ASP A 56 21.81 -5.70 -22.33
C ASP A 56 20.73 -6.75 -22.68
N GLU A 57 20.87 -7.97 -22.15
CA GLU A 57 19.92 -9.09 -22.30
C GLU A 57 18.91 -9.18 -21.14
N SER A 58 18.64 -8.08 -20.42
CA SER A 58 17.68 -8.13 -19.32
C SER A 58 16.24 -8.29 -19.86
N ILE A 59 15.69 -9.49 -19.70
CA ILE A 59 14.26 -9.73 -19.91
C ILE A 59 13.54 -9.26 -18.65
N ARG A 60 12.73 -8.20 -18.77
CA ARG A 60 11.84 -7.80 -17.67
C ARG A 60 10.85 -8.92 -17.42
N PRO A 61 10.82 -9.53 -16.22
CA PRO A 61 9.86 -10.58 -15.94
C PRO A 61 8.44 -10.03 -16.05
N GLU A 62 7.56 -10.70 -16.80
CA GLU A 62 6.15 -10.32 -16.94
C GLU A 62 5.40 -10.33 -15.60
N ASN A 63 5.88 -11.13 -14.63
CA ASN A 63 5.29 -11.24 -13.31
C ASN A 63 6.31 -10.94 -12.21
N ALA A 64 6.20 -9.77 -11.59
CA ALA A 64 7.02 -9.37 -10.45
C ALA A 64 6.49 -9.91 -9.11
N LYS A 65 5.30 -10.54 -9.08
CA LYS A 65 4.67 -10.98 -7.85
C LYS A 65 5.40 -12.20 -7.28
N GLY A 66 5.80 -12.09 -6.01
CA GLY A 66 6.44 -13.18 -5.28
C GLY A 66 7.92 -13.39 -5.61
N ARG A 67 8.60 -12.41 -6.21
CA ARG A 67 10.06 -12.47 -6.36
C ARG A 67 10.72 -12.47 -4.98
N ILE A 68 11.55 -13.47 -4.74
CA ILE A 68 12.42 -13.52 -3.57
C ILE A 68 13.73 -12.86 -3.97
N ILE A 69 14.17 -11.87 -3.18
CA ILE A 69 15.43 -11.15 -3.39
C ILE A 69 16.36 -11.51 -2.24
N PHE A 70 17.56 -11.97 -2.59
CA PHE A 70 18.67 -12.15 -1.70
C PHE A 70 19.88 -11.40 -2.23
N ASN A 71 20.67 -10.88 -1.32
CA ASN A 71 21.83 -10.06 -1.60
C ASN A 71 23.07 -10.79 -1.08
N ILE A 72 24.11 -10.86 -1.90
CA ILE A 72 25.38 -11.47 -1.56
C ILE A 72 26.40 -10.36 -1.40
N ARG A 73 27.00 -10.24 -0.21
CA ARG A 73 28.01 -9.22 0.08
C ARG A 73 29.42 -9.79 -0.13
N SER A 74 30.40 -8.89 -0.32
CA SER A 74 31.81 -9.23 -0.56
C SER A 74 32.47 -10.05 0.55
N ASP A 75 31.91 -10.03 1.75
CA ASP A 75 32.35 -10.83 2.91
C ASP A 75 31.76 -12.24 2.92
N GLY A 76 30.96 -12.61 1.92
CA GLY A 76 30.28 -13.90 1.83
C GLY A 76 29.00 -13.99 2.67
N THR A 77 28.55 -12.89 3.28
CA THR A 77 27.28 -12.88 4.01
C THR A 77 26.10 -12.74 3.06
N PHE A 78 25.01 -13.43 3.40
CA PHE A 78 23.74 -13.33 2.69
C PHE A 78 22.78 -12.44 3.47
N THR A 79 22.11 -11.52 2.77
CA THR A 79 21.07 -10.68 3.36
C THR A 79 19.77 -10.80 2.57
N ALA A 80 18.65 -10.59 3.24
CA ALA A 80 17.35 -10.48 2.60
C ALA A 80 17.30 -9.24 1.68
N GLY A 81 16.26 -9.14 0.85
CA GLY A 81 16.11 -8.04 -0.12
C GLY A 81 16.17 -6.64 0.50
N ASP A 82 15.89 -6.47 1.79
CA ASP A 82 15.98 -5.20 2.49
C ASP A 82 17.39 -4.84 3.02
N GLY A 83 18.38 -5.72 2.83
CA GLY A 83 19.78 -5.52 3.22
C GLY A 83 20.04 -5.51 4.72
N LYS A 84 19.00 -5.66 5.56
CA LYS A 84 19.09 -5.52 7.02
C LYS A 84 19.15 -6.84 7.75
N VAL A 85 18.49 -7.86 7.21
CA VAL A 85 18.40 -9.18 7.84
C VAL A 85 19.43 -10.09 7.20
N THR A 86 20.41 -10.56 7.98
CA THR A 86 21.29 -11.65 7.57
C THR A 86 20.51 -12.95 7.56
N VAL A 87 20.60 -13.70 6.47
CA VAL A 87 19.95 -15.00 6.28
C VAL A 87 21.02 -16.09 6.14
N THR A 88 20.70 -17.30 6.57
CA THR A 88 21.58 -18.46 6.42
C THR A 88 21.31 -19.20 5.11
N GLU A 89 22.26 -20.03 4.66
CA GLU A 89 22.11 -20.85 3.46
C GLU A 89 20.94 -21.84 3.55
N ASP A 90 20.74 -22.44 4.73
CA ASP A 90 19.60 -23.34 5.01
C ASP A 90 18.26 -22.62 4.82
N GLU A 91 18.15 -21.39 5.34
CA GLU A 91 16.95 -20.57 5.24
C GLU A 91 16.66 -20.15 3.78
N ILE A 92 17.71 -19.85 3.01
CA ILE A 92 17.60 -19.58 1.57
C ILE A 92 17.06 -20.81 0.85
N THR A 93 17.62 -21.98 1.14
CA THR A 93 17.23 -23.26 0.53
C THR A 93 15.75 -23.55 0.82
N GLU A 94 15.32 -23.43 2.07
CA GLU A 94 13.92 -23.62 2.45
C GLU A 94 12.98 -22.68 1.69
N ARG A 95 13.30 -21.37 1.67
CA ARG A 95 12.46 -20.36 1.00
C ARG A 95 12.37 -20.57 -0.51
N VAL A 96 13.48 -20.96 -1.16
CA VAL A 96 13.51 -21.25 -2.59
C VAL A 96 12.73 -22.52 -2.92
N THR A 97 12.85 -23.55 -2.09
CA THR A 97 12.14 -24.84 -2.28
C THR A 97 10.63 -24.63 -2.14
N ALA A 98 10.20 -23.94 -1.08
CA ALA A 98 8.80 -23.58 -0.87
C ALA A 98 8.22 -22.71 -2.00
N TRP A 99 9.03 -21.81 -2.56
CA TRP A 99 8.60 -21.01 -3.72
C TRP A 99 8.44 -21.86 -4.99
N ASN A 100 9.38 -22.75 -5.26
CA ASN A 100 9.35 -23.65 -6.40
C ASN A 100 8.13 -24.59 -6.35
N ASP A 101 7.79 -25.11 -5.17
CA ASP A 101 6.61 -25.97 -5.00
C ASP A 101 5.30 -25.23 -5.24
N ARG A 102 5.22 -23.95 -4.83
CA ARG A 102 4.07 -23.09 -5.15
C ARG A 102 3.97 -22.77 -6.63
N TYR A 103 5.10 -22.60 -7.32
CA TYR A 103 5.13 -22.29 -8.75
C TYR A 103 4.76 -23.50 -9.62
N LYS A 104 5.17 -24.71 -9.23
CA LYS A 104 4.83 -25.96 -9.94
C LYS A 104 3.35 -26.33 -9.88
N ASN A 105 2.63 -25.85 -8.86
CA ASN A 105 1.21 -26.12 -8.64
C ASN A 105 0.28 -25.02 -9.20
N THR A 106 0.81 -24.10 -10.01
CA THR A 106 0.04 -23.06 -10.72
C THR A 106 0.21 -23.26 -12.23
#